data_AF-A0A1N6NYZ2-F1
#
_entry.id   AF-A0A1N6NYZ2-F1
#
_cell.length_a   1.000
_cell.length_b   1.000
_cell.length_c   1.000
_cell.angle_alpha   90.00
_cell.angle_beta   90.00
_cell.angle_gamma   90.00
#
_symmetry.space_group_name_H-M   'P 1'
#
loop_
_entity.id
_entity.type
_entity.pdbx_description
1 polymer ?
#
loop_
_entity_poly.entity_id
_entity_poly.type
_entity_poly.pdbx_seq_one_letter_code
_entity_poly.pdbx_strand_id
1 'polypeptide(L)' 'MKNNPLLAFRVSVLVLIGIPFCFFILSAVTGNWLFFQFSIAPSIIAGLTGLLLARKELKKKD' A
#
# COMPACT_ATOMS: atom_id res chain seq x y z
N MET A 1 21.97 -0.96 -3.65
CA MET A 1 20.67 -0.27 -3.84
C MET A 1 20.83 1.16 -3.36
N LYS A 2 20.55 2.18 -4.18
CA LYS A 2 20.63 3.58 -3.76
C LYS A 2 19.39 3.89 -2.91
N ASN A 3 19.55 4.16 -1.61
CA ASN A 3 18.44 4.45 -0.70
C ASN A 3 17.74 5.75 -1.12
N ASN A 4 16.63 5.60 -1.84
CA ASN A 4 15.76 6.68 -2.29
C ASN A 4 14.48 6.64 -1.44
N PRO A 5 14.46 7.32 -0.27
CA PRO A 5 13.30 7.31 0.63
C PRO A 5 12.03 7.87 -0.03
N LEU A 6 12.19 8.73 -1.04
CA LEU A 6 11.11 9.27 -1.87
C LEU A 6 10.47 8.19 -2.77
N LEU A 7 11.27 7.22 -3.24
CA LEU A 7 10.78 6.08 -4.03
C LEU A 7 10.06 5.08 -3.12
N ALA A 8 10.60 4.81 -1.93
CA ALA A 8 9.93 3.98 -0.91
C ALA A 8 8.57 4.56 -0.47
N PHE A 9 8.49 5.89 -0.32
CA PHE A 9 7.23 6.58 -0.03
C PHE A 9 6.21 6.42 -1.16
N ARG A 10 6.62 6.64 -2.42
CA ARG A 10 5.75 6.45 -3.59
C ARG A 10 5.24 5.02 -3.72
N VAL A 11 6.11 4.04 -3.52
CA VAL A 11 5.74 2.61 -3.58
C VAL A 11 4.76 2.27 -2.47
N SER A 12 4.98 2.77 -1.25
CA SER A 12 4.07 2.52 -0.12
C SER A 12 2.68 3.10 -0.37
N VAL A 13 2.57 4.31 -0.93
CA VAL A 13 1.29 4.92 -1.33
C VAL A 13 0.64 4.12 -2.46
N LEU A 14 1.42 3.68 -3.45
CA LEU A 14 0.91 2.85 -4.54
C LEU A 14 0.37 1.52 -4.03
N VAL A 15 1.05 0.87 -3.09
CA VAL A 15 0.57 -0.37 -2.46
C VAL A 15 -0.70 -0.12 -1.64
N LEU A 16 -0.75 1.00 -0.90
CA LEU A 16 -1.88 1.35 -0.04
C LEU A 16 -3.18 1.57 -0.83
N ILE A 17 -3.11 2.08 -2.06
CA ILE A 17 -4.29 2.42 -2.88
C ILE A 17 -4.47 1.42 -4.05
N GLY A 18 -3.38 1.00 -4.67
CA GLY A 18 -3.39 0.14 -5.84
C GLY A 18 -3.83 -1.29 -5.53
N ILE A 19 -3.37 -1.89 -4.42
CA ILE A 19 -3.80 -3.25 -4.06
C ILE A 19 -5.31 -3.29 -3.74
N PRO A 20 -5.88 -2.41 -2.89
CA PRO A 20 -7.32 -2.41 -2.64
C PRO A 20 -8.12 -2.12 -3.91
N PHE A 21 -7.62 -1.26 -4.79
CA PHE A 21 -8.27 -0.95 -6.07
C PHE A 21 -8.31 -2.17 -7.01
N CYS A 22 -7.23 -2.94 -7.11
CA CYS A 22 -7.22 -4.19 -7.88
C CYS A 22 -8.23 -5.20 -7.31
N PHE A 23 -8.25 -5.38 -5.99
CA PHE A 23 -9.21 -6.28 -5.34
C PHE A 23 -10.65 -5.78 -5.44
N PHE A 24 -10.87 -4.47 -5.50
CA PHE A 24 -12.17 -3.88 -5.74
C PHE A 24 -12.69 -4.23 -7.14
N ILE A 25 -11.86 -4.08 -8.18
CA ILE A 25 -12.21 -4.49 -9.55
C ILE A 25 -12.51 -5.99 -9.60
N LEU A 26 -11.66 -6.82 -8.97
CA LEU A 26 -11.87 -8.26 -8.92
C LEU A 26 -13.18 -8.64 -8.21
N SER A 27 -13.50 -8.00 -7.08
CA SER A 27 -14.78 -8.20 -6.39
C SER A 27 -15.97 -7.75 -7.22
N ALA A 28 -15.85 -6.65 -7.97
CA ALA A 28 -16.90 -6.17 -8.87
C ALA A 28 -17.14 -7.14 -10.04
N VAL A 29 -16.08 -7.72 -10.62
CA VAL A 29 -16.19 -8.68 -11.73
C VAL A 29 -16.70 -10.05 -11.26
N THR A 30 -16.25 -10.52 -10.10
CA THR A 30 -16.63 -11.84 -9.56
C THR A 30 -17.96 -11.82 -8.80
N GLY A 31 -18.49 -10.64 -8.46
CA GLY A 31 -19.64 -10.47 -7.57
C GLY A 31 -19.35 -10.86 -6.11
N ASN A 32 -18.12 -11.28 -5.79
CA ASN A 32 -17.73 -11.76 -4.49
C ASN A 32 -16.94 -10.68 -3.72
N TRP A 33 -17.64 -9.97 -2.84
CA TRP A 33 -17.09 -8.90 -2.01
C TRP A 33 -16.15 -9.38 -0.90
N LEU A 34 -16.10 -10.70 -0.60
CA LEU A 34 -15.16 -11.24 0.39
C LEU A 34 -13.70 -11.00 -0.02
N PHE A 35 -13.39 -11.01 -1.33
CA PHE A 35 -12.04 -10.73 -1.80
C PHE A 35 -11.57 -9.32 -1.43
N PHE A 36 -12.43 -8.31 -1.61
CA PHE A 36 -12.15 -6.96 -1.19
C PHE A 36 -12.09 -6.82 0.34
N GLN A 37 -13.03 -7.43 1.07
CA GLN A 37 -13.07 -7.35 2.54
C GLN A 37 -11.87 -8.04 3.22
N PHE A 38 -11.41 -9.18 2.70
CA PHE A 38 -10.23 -9.87 3.25
C PHE A 38 -8.92 -9.20 2.86
N SER A 39 -8.85 -8.55 1.70
CA SER A 39 -7.62 -7.89 1.23
C SER A 39 -7.43 -6.49 1.79
N ILE A 40 -8.49 -5.81 2.22
CA ILE A 40 -8.38 -4.41 2.68
C ILE A 40 -7.54 -4.28 3.95
N ALA A 41 -7.73 -5.16 4.92
CA ALA A 41 -6.99 -5.14 6.18
C ALA A 41 -5.46 -5.34 5.97
N PRO A 42 -4.99 -6.42 5.32
CA PRO A 42 -3.57 -6.60 5.08
C PRO A 42 -2.97 -5.53 4.15
N SER A 43 -3.74 -5.01 3.19
CA SER A 43 -3.27 -3.95 2.31
C SER A 43 -3.07 -2.61 3.02
N ILE A 44 -3.99 -2.26 3.91
CA ILE A 44 -3.87 -1.07 4.76
C ILE A 44 -2.66 -1.20 5.69
N ILE A 45 -2.51 -2.36 6.34
CA ILE A 45 -1.39 -2.62 7.26
C ILE A 45 -0.04 -2.56 6.52
N ALA A 46 0.07 -3.20 5.35
CA ALA A 46 1.29 -3.20 4.55
C ALA A 46 1.64 -1.79 4.05
N GLY A 47 0.65 -1.07 3.50
CA GLY A 47 0.85 0.29 3.00
C GLY A 47 1.20 1.29 4.10
N LEU A 48 0.53 1.26 5.26
CA LEU A 48 0.83 2.12 6.41
C LEU A 48 2.22 1.82 6.99
N THR A 49 2.56 0.55 7.15
CA THR A 49 3.88 0.15 7.67
C THR A 49 5.00 0.67 6.76
N GLY A 50 4.86 0.47 5.44
CA GLY A 50 5.81 1.00 4.47
C GLY A 50 5.90 2.53 4.49
N LEU A 51 4.77 3.22 4.62
CA LEU A 51 4.69 4.68 4.63
C LEU A 51 5.30 5.27 5.91
N LEU A 52 5.09 4.64 7.06
CA LEU A 52 5.70 5.02 8.34
C LEU A 52 7.22 4.85 8.30
N LEU A 53 7.71 3.73 7.75
CA LEU A 53 9.14 3.48 7.58
C LEU A 53 9.74 4.51 6.61
N ALA A 54 9.13 4.72 5.46
CA ALA A 54 9.58 5.71 4.49
C ALA A 54 9.61 7.13 5.08
N ARG A 55 8.62 7.50 5.90
CA ARG A 55 8.62 8.79 6.62
C ARG A 55 9.74 8.90 7.65
N LYS A 56 10.02 7.84 8.40
CA LYS A 56 11.15 7.84 9.36
C LYS A 56 12.48 8.04 8.64
N GLU A 57 12.66 7.42 7.47
CA GLU A 57 13.87 7.55 6.65
C GLU A 57 13.99 8.93 5.98
N LEU A 58 12.88 9.54 5.57
CA LEU A 58 12.87 10.93 5.08
C LEU A 58 13.30 11.90 6.20
N LYS A 59 12.67 11.79 7.38
CA LYS A 59 12.97 12.66 8.53
C LYS A 59 14.40 12.50 9.08
N LYS A 60 15.04 11.35 8.87
CA LYS A 60 16.45 11.13 9.23
C LYS A 60 17.43 11.77 8.26
N LYS A 61 16.98 12.12 7.06
CA LYS A 61 17.81 12.64 5.97
C LYS A 61 17.76 14.18 5.89
N ASP A 62 16.73 14.79 6.47
CA ASP A 62 16.60 16.23 6.76
C ASP A 62 17.28 16.59 8.09
#